data_AF-A0A5C0VLL8-F1
#
_entry.id   AF-A0A5C0VLL8-F1
#
_cell.length_a   1.000
_cell.length_b   1.000
_cell.length_c   1.000
_cell.angle_alpha   90.00
_cell.angle_beta   90.00
_cell.angle_gamma   90.00
#
_symmetry.space_group_name_H-M   'P 1'
#
loop_
_entity.id
_entity.type
_entity.pdbx_description
1 polymer ?
#
loop_
_entity_poly.entity_id
_entity_poly.type
_entity_poly.pdbx_seq_one_letter_code
_entity_poly.pdbx_strand_id
1 'polypeptide(L)'
;MNLLYALSFIFWSFLGILNYTDEHKNFYRKQIEELLKKYDADQLLGTKSFTLEVNNNGFLRYKRILASNKTEYYSVKIEKVQKLNYYGNEKSGWLSVVCEPSSVIFQSYKDPSGDVDSMANEINFPLKGISEDELNSLHKSFDVLRENTKNNP
;
A
#
# COMPACT_ATOMS: atom_id res chain seq x y z
N MET A 1 -27.91 29.58 -27.66
CA MET A 1 -26.81 28.66 -27.28
C MET A 1 -27.44 27.30 -27.01
N ASN A 2 -27.16 26.31 -27.86
CA ASN A 2 -27.92 25.07 -27.91
C ASN A 2 -27.69 24.26 -26.62
N LEU A 3 -28.77 23.88 -25.91
CA LEU A 3 -28.74 23.15 -24.64
C LEU A 3 -27.92 21.85 -24.75
N LEU A 4 -27.90 21.24 -25.95
CA LEU A 4 -27.10 20.05 -26.26
C LEU A 4 -25.58 20.30 -26.15
N TYR A 5 -25.08 21.47 -26.56
CA TYR A 5 -23.66 21.80 -26.45
C TYR A 5 -23.27 22.09 -25.00
N ALA A 6 -24.15 22.73 -24.22
CA ALA A 6 -23.91 22.95 -22.81
C ALA A 6 -23.79 21.61 -22.05
N LEU A 7 -24.66 20.63 -22.36
CA LEU A 7 -24.59 19.29 -21.79
C LEU A 7 -23.33 18.52 -22.21
N SER A 8 -22.85 18.66 -23.46
CA SER A 8 -21.62 17.99 -23.90
C SER A 8 -20.37 18.53 -23.20
N PHE A 9 -20.30 19.85 -22.95
CA PHE A 9 -19.19 20.46 -22.20
C PHE A 9 -19.18 20.03 -20.72
N ILE A 10 -20.35 19.94 -20.09
CA ILE A 10 -20.47 19.43 -18.71
C ILE A 10 -20.06 17.95 -18.65
N PHE A 11 -20.47 17.15 -19.63
CA PHE A 11 -20.10 15.74 -19.69
C PHE A 11 -18.59 15.55 -19.91
N TRP A 12 -17.97 16.30 -20.81
CA TRP A 12 -16.52 16.23 -21.06
C TRP A 12 -15.68 16.71 -19.87
N SER A 13 -16.10 17.79 -19.20
CA SER A 13 -15.41 18.25 -17.98
C SER A 13 -15.53 17.24 -16.85
N PHE A 14 -16.70 16.62 -16.67
CA PHE A 14 -16.89 15.54 -15.69
C PHE A 14 -16.03 14.31 -16.02
N LEU A 15 -15.98 13.89 -17.29
CA LEU A 15 -15.15 12.76 -17.73
C LEU A 15 -13.65 13.06 -17.52
N GLY A 16 -13.23 14.30 -17.76
CA GLY A 16 -11.85 14.74 -17.52
C GLY A 16 -11.47 14.69 -16.03
N ILE A 17 -12.37 15.09 -15.14
CA ILE A 17 -12.16 15.01 -13.68
C ILE A 17 -12.01 13.55 -13.24
N LEU A 18 -12.86 12.65 -13.75
CA LEU A 18 -12.80 11.22 -13.40
C LEU A 18 -11.44 10.60 -13.78
N ASN A 19 -11.01 10.78 -15.03
CA ASN A 19 -9.75 10.24 -15.54
C ASN A 19 -8.52 10.82 -14.79
N TYR A 20 -8.56 12.11 -14.46
CA TYR A 20 -7.50 12.76 -13.68
C TYR A 20 -7.33 12.12 -12.30
N THR A 21 -8.43 11.83 -11.61
CA THR A 21 -8.37 11.20 -10.26
C THR A 21 -7.78 9.79 -10.30
N ASP A 22 -8.07 9.01 -11.34
CA ASP A 22 -7.55 7.64 -11.49
C ASP A 22 -6.07 7.61 -11.87
N GLU A 23 -5.60 8.51 -12.74
CA GLU A 23 -4.18 8.65 -13.04
C GLU A 23 -3.38 9.09 -11.80
N HIS A 24 -3.91 10.04 -11.03
CA HIS A 24 -3.29 10.50 -9.79
C HIS A 24 -3.16 9.37 -8.75
N LYS A 25 -4.20 8.53 -8.57
CA LYS A 25 -4.12 7.36 -7.68
C LYS A 25 -3.06 6.36 -8.13
N ASN A 26 -2.99 6.10 -9.44
CA ASN A 26 -2.01 5.19 -10.02
C ASN A 26 -0.56 5.66 -9.81
N PHE A 27 -0.32 6.97 -9.85
CA PHE A 27 1.00 7.55 -9.59
C PHE A 27 1.49 7.23 -8.17
N TYR A 28 0.70 7.54 -7.13
CA TYR A 28 1.10 7.30 -5.74
C TYR A 28 1.22 5.82 -5.41
N ARG A 29 0.35 4.98 -6.00
CA ARG A 29 0.50 3.53 -5.93
C ARG A 29 1.86 3.07 -6.45
N LYS A 30 2.20 3.45 -7.68
CA LYS A 30 3.48 3.07 -8.29
C LYS A 30 4.65 3.57 -7.47
N GLN A 31 4.56 4.77 -6.91
CA GLN A 31 5.61 5.31 -6.04
C GLN A 31 5.85 4.43 -4.81
N ILE A 32 4.79 3.94 -4.14
CA ILE A 32 4.92 3.02 -3.00
C ILE A 32 5.55 1.69 -3.45
N GLU A 33 5.05 1.10 -4.55
CA GLU A 33 5.56 -0.17 -5.09
C GLU A 33 7.05 -0.04 -5.48
N GLU A 34 7.44 1.05 -6.14
CA GLU A 34 8.81 1.32 -6.59
C GLU A 34 9.76 1.60 -5.43
N LEU A 35 9.35 2.41 -4.45
CA LEU A 35 10.17 2.69 -3.27
C LEU A 35 10.47 1.42 -2.49
N LEU A 36 9.45 0.58 -2.25
CA LEU A 36 9.66 -0.66 -1.50
C LEU A 36 10.47 -1.68 -2.30
N LYS A 37 10.30 -1.74 -3.63
CA LYS A 37 11.14 -2.57 -4.50
C LYS A 37 12.60 -2.10 -4.54
N LYS A 38 12.84 -0.78 -4.59
CA LYS A 38 14.19 -0.19 -4.63
C LYS A 38 15.04 -0.63 -3.43
N TYR A 39 14.43 -0.69 -2.26
CA TYR A 39 15.15 -0.98 -1.02
C TYR A 39 15.38 -2.46 -0.74
N ASP A 40 14.98 -3.35 -1.66
CA ASP A 40 15.12 -4.81 -1.58
C ASP A 40 14.95 -5.30 -0.13
N ALA A 41 13.83 -4.87 0.45
CA ALA A 41 13.40 -4.98 1.84
C ALA A 41 13.82 -6.30 2.53
N ASP A 42 13.91 -7.38 1.77
CA ASP A 42 13.69 -8.73 2.24
C ASP A 42 14.93 -9.65 2.22
N GLN A 43 16.08 -9.19 1.69
CA GLN A 43 17.34 -9.96 1.84
C GLN A 43 17.78 -10.11 3.31
N LEU A 44 17.28 -9.28 4.23
CA LEU A 44 17.71 -9.26 5.62
C LEU A 44 17.03 -10.30 6.53
N LEU A 45 15.92 -10.93 6.12
CA LEU A 45 15.09 -11.78 7.00
C LEU A 45 14.86 -13.19 6.48
N GLY A 46 15.61 -13.61 5.47
CA GLY A 46 15.36 -14.87 4.80
C GLY A 46 14.04 -14.86 4.04
N THR A 47 13.57 -13.69 3.59
CA THR A 47 12.47 -13.62 2.64
C THR A 47 13.03 -13.82 1.23
N LYS A 48 12.49 -14.83 0.53
CA LYS A 48 12.87 -15.21 -0.83
C LYS A 48 12.35 -14.24 -1.88
N SER A 49 11.13 -13.74 -1.69
CA SER A 49 10.53 -12.73 -2.56
C SER A 49 9.33 -12.08 -1.87
N PHE A 50 8.98 -10.89 -2.33
CA PHE A 50 7.74 -10.23 -1.91
C PHE A 50 7.05 -9.54 -3.08
N THR A 51 5.77 -9.23 -2.87
CA THR A 51 4.95 -8.47 -3.81
C THR A 51 4.05 -7.56 -2.98
N LEU A 52 4.00 -6.28 -3.38
CA LEU A 52 3.03 -5.35 -2.85
C LEU A 52 2.08 -4.97 -3.97
N GLU A 53 0.79 -5.07 -3.70
CA GLU A 53 -0.27 -4.68 -4.61
C GLU A 53 -1.16 -3.68 -3.89
N VAL A 54 -1.43 -2.54 -4.53
CA VAL A 54 -2.50 -1.65 -4.10
C VAL A 54 -3.53 -1.62 -5.23
N ASN A 55 -4.78 -1.96 -4.97
CA ASN A 55 -5.81 -1.87 -6.02
C ASN A 55 -6.45 -0.47 -6.05
N ASN A 56 -7.20 -0.18 -7.12
CA ASN A 56 -7.87 1.11 -7.30
C ASN A 56 -8.93 1.41 -6.21
N ASN A 57 -9.41 0.37 -5.53
CA ASN A 57 -10.37 0.46 -4.43
C ASN A 57 -9.68 0.66 -3.09
N GLY A 58 -8.36 0.92 -3.09
CA GLY A 58 -7.57 1.15 -1.88
C GLY A 58 -7.24 -0.11 -1.09
N PHE A 59 -7.39 -1.30 -1.65
CA PHE A 59 -6.97 -2.53 -0.98
C PHE A 59 -5.46 -2.72 -1.16
N LEU A 60 -4.74 -2.72 -0.05
CA LEU A 60 -3.32 -3.02 0.01
C LEU A 60 -3.14 -4.48 0.38
N ARG A 61 -2.38 -5.21 -0.44
CA ARG A 61 -1.97 -6.59 -0.18
C ARG A 61 -0.45 -6.69 -0.25
N TYR A 62 0.15 -7.04 0.88
CA TYR A 62 1.55 -7.41 0.97
C TYR A 62 1.66 -8.92 1.05
N LYS A 63 2.33 -9.52 0.08
CA LYS A 63 2.65 -10.94 0.02
C LYS A 63 4.14 -11.11 0.20
N ARG A 64 4.59 -12.01 1.07
CA ARG A 64 5.99 -12.43 1.16
C ARG A 64 6.12 -13.95 1.16
N ILE A 65 7.19 -14.43 0.56
CA ILE A 65 7.57 -15.85 0.53
C ILE A 65 8.88 -15.97 1.27
N LEU A 66 8.90 -16.71 2.37
CA LEU A 66 10.10 -16.97 3.16
C LEU A 66 10.98 -18.04 2.49
N ALA A 67 12.24 -18.13 2.92
CA ALA A 67 13.21 -19.13 2.45
C ALA A 67 12.73 -20.57 2.72
N SER A 68 11.89 -20.77 3.74
CA SER A 68 11.21 -22.03 4.03
C SER A 68 10.09 -22.39 3.03
N ASN A 69 9.81 -21.54 2.05
CA ASN A 69 8.63 -21.55 1.16
C ASN A 69 7.29 -21.30 1.86
N LYS A 70 7.30 -20.95 3.16
CA LYS A 70 6.14 -20.37 3.83
C LYS A 70 5.74 -19.08 3.12
N THR A 71 4.47 -18.93 2.80
CA THR A 71 3.91 -17.73 2.18
C THR A 71 3.05 -17.00 3.20
N GLU A 72 3.18 -15.70 3.30
CA GLU A 72 2.39 -14.85 4.19
C GLU A 72 1.72 -13.73 3.39
N TYR A 73 0.45 -13.48 3.68
CA TYR A 73 -0.37 -12.45 3.10
C TYR A 73 -0.86 -11.52 4.21
N TYR A 74 -0.67 -10.23 4.00
CA TYR A 74 -1.23 -9.16 4.80
C TYR A 74 -2.12 -8.34 3.90
N SER A 75 -3.39 -8.22 4.23
CA SER A 75 -4.38 -7.54 3.41
C SER A 75 -5.17 -6.55 4.24
N VAL A 76 -5.29 -5.31 3.77
CA VAL A 76 -5.99 -4.24 4.49
C VAL A 76 -6.54 -3.21 3.51
N LYS A 77 -7.64 -2.54 3.86
CA LYS A 77 -8.05 -1.33 3.15
C LYS A 77 -7.22 -0.14 3.62
N ILE A 78 -6.71 0.65 2.69
CA ILE A 78 -5.85 1.81 2.97
C ILE A 78 -6.55 2.87 3.82
N GLU A 79 -7.88 2.94 3.76
CA GLU A 79 -8.71 3.79 4.63
C GLU A 79 -8.50 3.48 6.13
N LYS A 80 -8.10 2.24 6.45
CA LYS A 80 -7.86 1.73 7.81
C LYS A 80 -6.45 1.99 8.30
N VAL A 81 -5.55 2.50 7.45
CA VAL A 81 -4.20 2.88 7.86
C VAL A 81 -4.25 4.15 8.70
N GLN A 82 -3.75 4.06 9.93
CA GLN A 82 -3.75 5.16 10.88
C GLN A 82 -2.45 5.97 10.79
N LYS A 83 -1.31 5.27 10.83
CA LYS A 83 0.02 5.89 10.85
C LYS A 83 1.06 4.97 10.25
N LEU A 84 2.14 5.57 9.76
CA LEU A 84 3.36 4.88 9.37
C LEU A 84 4.43 5.22 10.40
N ASN A 85 5.09 4.21 10.94
CA ASN A 85 6.21 4.37 11.85
C ASN A 85 7.44 3.73 11.24
N TYR A 86 8.52 4.49 11.07
CA TYR A 86 9.80 3.93 10.67
C TYR A 86 10.68 3.72 11.90
N TYR A 87 11.15 2.50 12.08
CA TYR A 87 12.08 2.11 13.13
C TYR A 87 13.34 1.57 12.47
N GLY A 88 14.40 2.36 12.39
CA GLY A 88 15.61 1.92 11.73
C GLY A 88 16.87 2.71 12.07
N ASN A 89 17.97 2.20 11.53
CA ASN A 89 19.30 2.80 11.55
C ASN A 89 19.94 2.58 10.16
N GLU A 90 21.22 2.92 10.02
CA GLU A 90 21.97 2.80 8.77
C GLU A 90 22.08 1.36 8.22
N LYS A 91 21.89 0.33 9.08
CA LYS A 91 22.11 -1.08 8.74
C LYS A 91 20.82 -1.89 8.62
N SER A 92 19.76 -1.50 9.34
CA SER A 92 18.50 -2.23 9.42
C SER A 92 17.36 -1.29 9.75
N GLY A 93 16.17 -1.56 9.23
CA GLY A 93 14.98 -0.87 9.66
C GLY A 93 13.69 -1.59 9.28
N TRP A 94 12.60 -1.07 9.83
CA TRP A 94 11.26 -1.59 9.68
C TRP A 94 10.30 -0.42 9.51
N LEU A 95 9.50 -0.46 8.46
CA LEU A 95 8.33 0.38 8.32
C LEU A 95 7.12 -0.40 8.87
N SER A 96 6.52 0.13 9.93
CA SER A 96 5.28 -0.40 10.49
C SER A 96 4.10 0.44 10.02
N VAL A 97 3.25 -0.17 9.19
CA VAL A 97 1.96 0.40 8.80
C VAL A 97 0.94 0.02 9.87
N VAL A 98 0.67 0.93 10.79
CA VAL A 98 -0.28 0.70 11.87
C VAL A 98 -1.69 1.01 11.38
N CYS A 99 -2.59 0.06 11.57
CA CYS A 99 -3.96 0.10 11.12
C CYS A 99 -4.95 0.12 12.29
N GLU A 100 -6.23 0.31 11.98
CA GLU A 100 -7.32 0.10 12.94
C GLU A 100 -7.27 -1.33 13.53
N PRO A 101 -7.71 -1.51 14.79
CA PRO A 101 -7.74 -2.83 15.41
C PRO A 101 -8.53 -3.84 14.57
N SER A 102 -7.97 -5.04 14.40
CA SER A 102 -8.58 -6.15 13.66
C SER A 102 -8.98 -5.78 12.22
N SER A 103 -8.22 -4.91 11.56
CA SER A 103 -8.49 -4.52 10.16
C SER A 103 -7.59 -5.21 9.15
N VAL A 104 -6.45 -5.75 9.59
CA VAL A 104 -5.51 -6.45 8.71
C VAL A 104 -5.86 -7.93 8.71
N ILE A 105 -6.12 -8.51 7.55
CA ILE A 105 -6.25 -9.95 7.38
C ILE A 105 -4.86 -10.53 7.18
N PHE A 106 -4.42 -11.39 8.10
CA PHE A 106 -3.17 -12.13 8.03
C PHE A 106 -3.45 -13.60 7.71
N GLN A 107 -2.86 -14.07 6.60
CA GLN A 107 -2.98 -15.47 6.17
C GLN A 107 -1.60 -16.05 5.88
N SER A 108 -1.34 -17.26 6.36
CA SER A 108 -0.13 -18.02 6.02
C SER A 108 -0.45 -19.33 5.30
N TYR A 109 0.46 -19.75 4.44
CA TYR A 109 0.39 -21.02 3.72
C TYR A 109 1.74 -21.71 3.73
N LYS A 110 1.73 -23.05 3.79
CA LYS A 110 2.94 -23.88 3.92
C LYS A 110 3.75 -23.51 5.16
N ASP A 111 3.07 -23.15 6.23
CA ASP A 111 3.73 -22.93 7.52
C ASP A 111 4.05 -24.30 8.15
N PRO A 112 5.30 -24.57 8.54
CA PRO A 112 5.66 -25.81 9.24
C PRO A 112 4.86 -26.05 10.52
N SER A 113 4.33 -24.98 11.15
CA SER A 113 3.52 -25.05 12.37
C SER A 113 2.02 -25.13 12.10
N GLY A 114 1.60 -25.15 10.84
CA GLY A 114 0.21 -25.08 10.41
C GLY A 114 -0.17 -23.69 9.89
N ASP A 115 -0.99 -23.69 8.84
CA ASP A 115 -1.47 -22.48 8.18
C ASP A 115 -2.34 -21.65 9.14
N VAL A 116 -2.17 -20.33 9.09
CA VAL A 116 -2.81 -19.36 9.99
C VAL A 116 -3.77 -18.49 9.20
N ASP A 117 -4.96 -18.23 9.74
CA ASP A 117 -5.88 -17.20 9.28
C ASP A 117 -6.33 -16.38 10.50
N SER A 118 -5.98 -15.09 10.55
CA SER A 118 -6.22 -14.25 11.72
C SER A 118 -6.31 -12.78 11.36
N MET A 119 -6.82 -11.99 12.31
CA MET A 119 -6.82 -10.53 12.20
C MET A 119 -5.63 -9.93 12.94
N ALA A 120 -4.98 -8.94 12.34
CA ALA A 120 -3.85 -8.20 12.88
C ALA A 120 -4.13 -6.68 12.87
N ASN A 121 -3.22 -5.93 13.50
CA ASN A 121 -3.33 -4.47 13.65
C ASN A 121 -2.26 -3.70 12.86
N GLU A 122 -1.27 -4.39 12.31
CA GLU A 122 -0.14 -3.77 11.65
C GLU A 122 0.39 -4.65 10.51
N ILE A 123 1.03 -3.99 9.54
CA ILE A 123 1.83 -4.64 8.49
C ILE A 123 3.24 -4.11 8.61
N ASN A 124 4.21 -5.01 8.80
CA ASN A 124 5.61 -4.66 8.98
C ASN A 124 6.40 -4.99 7.71
N PHE A 125 7.01 -3.97 7.12
CA PHE A 125 7.88 -4.07 5.97
C PHE A 125 9.32 -3.90 6.45
N PRO A 126 10.22 -4.84 6.16
CA PRO A 126 11.61 -4.55 6.38
C PRO A 126 12.07 -3.47 5.40
N LEU A 127 12.77 -2.45 5.87
CA LEU A 127 13.15 -1.29 5.09
C LEU A 127 14.43 -0.71 5.67
N LYS A 128 15.54 -0.74 4.93
CA LYS A 128 16.84 -0.21 5.38
C LYS A 128 17.30 0.94 4.51
N GLY A 129 18.01 1.88 5.11
CA GLY A 129 18.75 2.92 4.37
C GLY A 129 17.86 3.88 3.56
N ILE A 130 16.56 3.96 3.88
CA ILE A 130 15.68 4.96 3.28
C ILE A 130 16.06 6.35 3.80
N SER A 131 16.12 7.33 2.90
CA SER A 131 16.34 8.73 3.28
C SER A 131 15.09 9.34 3.93
N GLU A 132 15.27 10.40 4.72
CA GLU A 132 14.14 11.12 5.33
C GLU A 132 13.19 11.68 4.26
N ASP A 133 13.71 12.19 3.15
CA ASP A 133 12.91 12.72 2.04
C ASP A 133 12.03 11.64 1.38
N GLU A 134 12.58 10.45 1.16
CA GLU A 134 11.81 9.33 0.60
C GLU A 134 10.78 8.79 1.60
N LEU A 135 11.11 8.78 2.90
CA LEU A 135 10.15 8.44 3.94
C LEU A 135 8.99 9.45 3.96
N ASN A 136 9.28 10.74 3.91
CA ASN A 136 8.28 11.81 3.82
C ASN A 136 7.42 11.66 2.55
N SER A 137 8.03 11.31 1.42
CA SER A 137 7.32 11.03 0.17
C SER A 137 6.39 9.83 0.29
N LEU A 138 6.82 8.78 1.00
CA LEU A 138 6.03 7.59 1.27
C LEU A 138 4.82 7.92 2.16
N HIS A 139 5.03 8.67 3.23
CA HIS A 139 3.95 9.17 4.09
C HIS A 139 2.90 9.92 3.29
N LYS A 140 3.34 10.89 2.47
CA LYS A 140 2.46 11.67 1.60
C LYS A 140 1.67 10.79 0.63
N SER A 141 2.29 9.77 0.05
CA SER A 141 1.61 8.82 -0.84
C SER A 141 0.49 8.07 -0.14
N PHE A 142 0.73 7.56 1.07
CA PHE A 142 -0.29 6.88 1.87
C PHE A 142 -1.42 7.81 2.27
N ASP A 143 -1.11 9.04 2.70
CA ASP A 143 -2.12 10.03 3.07
C ASP A 143 -3.04 10.39 1.90
N VAL A 144 -2.46 10.65 0.73
CA VAL A 144 -3.25 10.99 -0.47
C VAL A 144 -4.14 9.82 -0.91
N LEU A 145 -3.64 8.58 -0.87
CA LEU A 145 -4.47 7.42 -1.21
C LEU A 145 -5.59 7.17 -0.19
N ARG A 146 -5.33 7.45 1.09
CA ARG A 146 -6.32 7.35 2.17
C ARG A 146 -7.42 8.40 2.05
N GLU A 147 -7.08 9.65 1.75
CA GLU A 147 -8.07 10.72 1.56
C GLU A 147 -8.95 10.45 0.33
N ASN A 148 -8.34 10.02 -0.77
CA ASN A 148 -9.06 9.74 -2.01
C ASN A 148 -10.02 8.54 -1.93
N THR A 149 -9.78 7.61 -1.00
CA THR A 149 -10.67 6.46 -0.77
C THR A 149 -11.85 6.81 0.14
N LYS A 150 -11.66 7.73 1.10
CA LYS A 150 -12.77 8.25 1.92
C LYS A 150 -13.78 9.08 1.11
N ASN A 151 -13.31 9.76 0.06
CA ASN A 151 -14.14 10.65 -0.76
C ASN A 151 -14.92 9.93 -1.87
N ASN A 152 -14.64 8.65 -2.14
CA ASN A 152 -15.34 7.82 -3.13
C ASN A 152 -15.76 6.48 -2.47
N PRO A 153 -16.86 6.45 -1.69
CA PRO A 153 -17.35 5.23 -1.03
C PRO A 153 -17.82 4.15 -2.01
#